data_AF-A0AAN7F1R0-F1
#
_entry.id   AF-A0AAN7F1R0-F1
#
_cell.length_a   1.000
_cell.length_b   1.000
_cell.length_c   1.000
_cell.angle_alpha   90.00
_cell.angle_beta   90.00
_cell.angle_gamma   90.00
#
_symmetry.space_group_name_H-M   'P 1'
#
loop_
_entity.id
_entity.type
_entity.pdbx_description
1 polymer ?
#
loop_
_entity_poly.entity_id
_entity_poly.type
_entity_poly.pdbx_seq_one_letter_code
_entity_poly.pdbx_strand_id
1 'polypeptide(L)' 'MCFRVECKQCGKTSWGGCGKHLKTLYASIDEGKHCMCCSWPGVAMPSKETTNQQPSQVSGSTSTTKVL' A
#
# COMPACT_ATOMS: atom_id res chain seq x y z
N MET A 1 0.81 12.91 8.45
CA MET A 1 -0.62 13.29 8.30
C MET A 1 -0.90 13.36 6.80
N CYS A 2 -1.95 12.73 6.29
CA CYS A 2 -2.27 12.77 4.86
C CYS A 2 -3.46 13.68 4.59
N PHE A 3 -3.55 14.21 3.37
CA PHE A 3 -4.57 15.14 2.93
C PHE A 3 -5.09 14.79 1.54
N ARG A 4 -6.39 15.02 1.31
CA ARG A 4 -7.05 14.75 0.04
C ARG A 4 -6.64 15.79 -1.00
N VAL A 5 -6.32 15.35 -2.21
CA VAL A 5 -6.05 16.18 -3.38
C VAL A 5 -6.81 15.65 -4.60
N GLU A 6 -7.11 16.51 -5.56
CA GLU A 6 -7.73 16.10 -6.82
C GLU A 6 -6.66 16.01 -7.91
N CYS A 7 -6.60 14.88 -8.61
CA CYS A 7 -5.65 14.72 -9.70
C CYS A 7 -6.12 15.51 -10.92
N LYS A 8 -5.36 16.51 -11.34
CA LYS A 8 -5.65 17.29 -12.57
C LYS A 8 -5.52 16.50 -13.87
N GLN A 9 -4.85 15.34 -13.85
CA GLN A 9 -4.70 14.50 -15.05
C GLN A 9 -5.87 13.55 -15.28
N CYS A 10 -6.33 12.87 -14.22
CA CYS A 10 -7.38 11.84 -14.35
C CYS A 10 -8.68 12.17 -13.61
N GLY A 11 -8.77 13.32 -12.95
CA GLY A 11 -9.94 13.76 -12.18
C GLY A 11 -10.23 12.95 -10.91
N LYS A 12 -9.45 11.90 -10.62
CA LYS A 12 -9.66 11.04 -9.45
C LYS A 12 -9.14 11.70 -8.18
N THR A 13 -9.73 11.29 -7.06
CA THR A 13 -9.21 11.63 -5.73
C THR A 13 -7.85 10.96 -5.53
N SER A 14 -6.84 11.76 -5.21
CA SER A 14 -5.50 11.36 -4.82
C SER A 14 -5.17 11.94 -3.45
N TRP A 15 -4.06 11.52 -2.85
CA TRP A 15 -3.75 11.84 -1.46
C TRP A 15 -2.28 12.21 -1.33
N GLY A 16 -2.03 13.35 -0.67
CA GLY A 16 -0.70 13.83 -0.32
C GLY A 16 -0.34 13.52 1.14
N GLY A 17 0.95 13.53 1.44
CA GLY A 17 1.49 13.26 2.77
C GLY A 17 1.74 11.78 3.05
N CYS A 18 2.67 11.50 3.96
CA CYS A 18 3.06 10.13 4.33
C CYS A 18 2.48 9.72 5.69
N GLY A 19 2.27 8.42 5.87
CA GLY A 19 1.87 7.82 7.15
C GLY A 19 0.98 6.60 7.02
N LYS A 20 0.79 5.89 8.14
CA LYS A 20 0.01 4.64 8.21
C LYS A 20 -1.45 4.82 7.77
N HIS A 21 -2.03 5.99 8.03
CA HIS A 21 -3.40 6.34 7.63
C HIS A 21 -3.61 6.24 6.11
N LEU A 22 -2.60 6.61 5.31
CA LEU A 22 -2.71 6.58 3.85
C LEU A 22 -2.89 5.15 3.33
N LYS A 23 -2.23 4.16 3.94
CA LYS A 23 -2.34 2.75 3.54
C LYS A 23 -3.72 2.16 3.88
N THR A 24 -4.23 2.41 5.09
CA THR A 24 -5.59 2.01 5.46
C THR A 24 -6.63 2.64 4.56
N LEU A 25 -6.44 3.92 4.22
CA LEU A 25 -7.38 4.60 3.37
C LEU A 25 -7.32 4.15 1.91
N TYR A 26 -6.11 3.93 1.39
CA TYR A 26 -5.96 3.34 0.06
C TYR A 26 -6.73 2.02 -0.03
N ALA A 27 -6.63 1.15 0.98
CA ALA A 27 -7.38 -0.10 1.03
C ALA A 27 -8.91 0.07 1.15
N SER A 28 -9.40 1.23 1.60
CA SER A 28 -10.83 1.53 1.68
C SER A 28 -11.42 2.07 0.37
N ILE A 29 -10.59 2.44 -0.60
CA ILE A 29 -11.03 2.89 -1.93
C ILE A 29 -11.15 1.65 -2.82
N ASP A 30 -12.26 1.52 -3.55
CA ASP A 30 -12.47 0.44 -4.50
C ASP A 30 -11.35 0.35 -5.55
N GLU A 31 -11.00 -0.87 -5.94
CA GLU A 31 -10.02 -1.14 -6.99
C GLU A 31 -10.41 -0.43 -8.30
N GLY A 32 -9.47 0.31 -8.89
CA GLY A 32 -9.70 1.11 -10.10
C GLY A 32 -10.22 2.53 -9.85
N LYS A 33 -10.63 2.87 -8.61
CA LYS A 33 -10.93 4.26 -8.21
C LYS A 33 -9.70 5.00 -7.69
N HIS A 34 -8.59 4.32 -7.46
CA HIS A 34 -7.32 4.95 -7.11
C HIS A 34 -6.75 5.78 -8.26
N CYS A 35 -6.25 6.97 -7.95
CA CYS A 35 -5.42 7.71 -8.90
C CYS A 35 -4.10 6.96 -9.14
N MET A 36 -3.77 6.59 -10.38
CA MET A 36 -2.46 5.98 -10.71
C MET A 36 -1.49 6.97 -11.39
N CYS A 37 -1.87 8.25 -11.53
CA CYS A 37 -1.02 9.28 -12.14
C CYS A 37 0.17 9.69 -11.26
N CYS A 38 0.12 9.38 -9.96
CA CYS A 38 1.17 9.69 -9.01
C CYS A 38 1.42 8.49 -8.10
N SER A 39 2.66 8.35 -7.63
CA SER A 39 3.03 7.32 -6.66
C SER A 39 2.38 7.60 -5.30
N TRP A 40 1.82 6.56 -4.69
CA TRP A 40 1.24 6.63 -3.36
C TRP A 40 2.30 6.31 -2.31
N PRO A 41 2.74 7.27 -1.47
CA PRO A 41 3.79 7.02 -0.50
C PRO A 41 3.35 5.98 0.54
N GLY A 42 4.08 4.87 0.66
CA GLY A 42 3.77 3.79 1.60
C GLY A 42 2.72 2.78 1.11
N VAL A 43 2.21 2.92 -0.11
CA VAL A 43 1.41 1.90 -0.80
C VAL A 43 2.30 1.28 -1.86
N ALA A 44 2.55 -0.03 -1.75
CA ALA A 44 3.24 -0.76 -2.80
C ALA A 44 2.27 -0.91 -3.96
N MET A 45 2.41 -0.05 -4.97
CA MET A 45 1.66 -0.17 -6.21
C MET A 45 2.20 -1.42 -6.92
N PRO A 46 1.34 -2.33 -7.42
CA PRO A 46 1.79 -3.40 -8.28
C PRO A 46 2.27 -2.76 -9.59
N SER A 47 3.58 -2.48 -9.66
CA SER A 47 4.24 -2.20 -10.92
C SER A 47 4.02 -3.41 -11.80
N LYS A 48 3.30 -3.23 -12.90
CA LYS A 48 3.33 -4.18 -14.01
C LYS A 48 4.79 -4.29 -14.47
N GLU A 49 5.54 -5.23 -13.91
CA GLU A 49 6.69 -5.85 -14.55
C GLU A 49 7.05 -7.15 -13.81
N THR A 50 6.73 -8.25 -14.51
CA THR A 50 7.53 -9.48 -14.61
C THR A 50 7.72 -10.34 -13.35
N THR A 51 7.01 -11.48 -13.35
CA THR A 51 7.45 -12.81 -12.90
C THR A 51 8.63 -12.87 -11.91
N ASN A 52 8.31 -13.43 -10.74
CA ASN A 52 9.21 -14.05 -9.75
C ASN A 52 9.65 -13.16 -8.56
N GLN A 53 8.97 -13.34 -7.42
CA GLN A 53 9.47 -13.33 -6.02
C GLN A 53 8.28 -13.08 -5.06
N GLN A 54 7.57 -14.14 -4.67
CA GLN A 54 7.70 -14.89 -3.40
C GLN A 54 7.33 -14.07 -2.14
N PRO A 55 6.31 -14.50 -1.35
CA PRO A 55 5.82 -13.79 -0.18
C PRO A 55 6.77 -13.96 1.01
N SER A 56 7.48 -12.90 1.39
CA SER A 56 8.09 -12.81 2.73
C SER A 56 7.14 -12.07 3.66
N GLN A 57 6.04 -12.73 4.02
CA GLN A 57 5.29 -12.41 5.23
C GLN A 57 5.75 -13.38 6.33
N VAL A 58 6.86 -13.06 7.00
CA VAL A 58 7.09 -13.61 8.34
C VAL A 58 6.22 -12.80 9.30
N SER A 59 4.97 -13.24 9.37
CA SER A 59 4.16 -13.14 10.57
C SER A 59 4.82 -13.97 11.65
N GLY A 60 4.96 -13.41 12.85
CA GLY A 60 5.53 -14.11 14.00
C GLY A 60 4.76 -15.39 14.33
N SER A 61 5.49 -16.43 14.75
CA SER A 61 4.93 -17.60 15.42
C SER A 61 6.01 -18.24 16.29
N THR A 62 5.70 -18.27 17.58
CA THR A 62 6.38 -18.88 18.73
C THR A 62 6.98 -20.27 18.49
N SER A 63 8.18 -20.52 19.03
CA SER A 63 8.61 -21.88 19.39
C SER A 63 9.54 -21.89 20.59
N THR A 64 8.93 -22.18 21.73
CA THR A 64 9.53 -22.77 22.94
C THR A 64 10.44 -23.96 22.57
N THR A 65 11.70 -23.95 23.02
CA THR A 65 12.59 -25.14 22.99
C THR A 65 13.33 -25.17 24.33
N LYS A 66 12.85 -25.90 25.33
CA LYS A 66 12.94 -27.35 25.64
C LYS A 66 14.21 -27.69 26.45
N VAL A 67 13.92 -28.12 27.68
CA VAL A 67 14.74 -28.83 28.66
C VAL A 67 15.57 -29.99 28.07
N LEU A 68 16.83 -30.10 28.49
CA LEU A 68 17.56 -31.33 28.89
C LEU A 68 19.01 -30.99 29.29
#